data_AF-A0A658NI12-F1
#
_entry.id   AF-A0A658NI12-F1
#
_cell.length_a   1.000
_cell.length_b   1.000
_cell.length_c   1.000
_cell.angle_alpha   90.00
_cell.angle_beta   90.00
_cell.angle_gamma   90.00
#
_symmetry.space_group_name_H-M   'P 1'
#
loop_
_entity.id
_entity.type
_entity.pdbx_description
1 polymer ?
#
loop_
_entity_poly.entity_id
_entity_poly.type
_entity_poly.pdbx_seq_one_letter_code
_entity_poly.pdbx_strand_id
1 'polypeptide(L)' 'EAERAGAVVVRHPFNLGIGAAVQTGLRFACEEGYDVVFRLDGDGQHAQADLVVLLAALRNNQVDAVFGSRFLGITSP' A
#
# COMPACT_ATOMS: atom_id res chain seq x y z
N GLU A 1 16.83 0.09 -8.74
CA GLU A 1 15.71 0.31 -9.67
C GLU A 1 14.68 1.27 -9.08
N ALA A 2 14.07 0.96 -7.93
CA ALA A 2 13.12 1.84 -7.24
C ALA A 2 13.61 3.30 -7.07
N GLU A 3 14.80 3.52 -6.51
CA GLU A 3 15.38 4.88 -6.36
C GLU A 3 15.52 5.60 -7.72
N ARG A 4 15.93 4.87 -8.77
CA ARG A 4 16.08 5.42 -10.12
C ARG A 4 14.73 5.75 -10.77
N ALA A 5 13.67 5.06 -10.36
CA ALA A 5 12.30 5.34 -10.77
C ALA A 5 11.66 6.50 -9.96
N GLY A 6 12.41 7.13 -9.04
CA GLY A 6 11.94 8.26 -8.24
C GLY A 6 11.25 7.87 -6.93
N ALA A 7 11.30 6.59 -6.53
CA ALA A 7 10.75 6.16 -5.25
C ALA A 7 11.68 6.55 -4.09
N VAL A 8 11.09 6.94 -2.96
CA VAL A 8 11.81 6.99 -1.68
C VAL A 8 12.07 5.56 -1.22
N VAL A 9 13.33 5.24 -0.90
CA VAL A 9 13.72 3.91 -0.45
C VAL A 9 14.25 3.97 0.97
N VAL A 10 13.54 3.29 1.87
CA VAL A 10 13.97 3.07 3.25
C VAL A 10 14.60 1.69 3.36
N ARG A 11 15.87 1.64 3.80
CA ARG A 11 16.67 0.41 3.81
C ARG A 11 17.07 0.02 5.23
N HIS A 12 16.83 -1.23 5.60
CA HIS A 12 17.36 -1.79 6.85
C HIS A 12 18.82 -2.24 6.66
N PRO A 13 19.69 -2.05 7.67
CA PRO A 13 21.08 -2.50 7.61
C PRO A 13 21.21 -4.04 7.61
N PHE A 14 20.17 -4.76 8.05
CA PHE A 14 20.09 -6.22 8.04
C PHE A 14 18.66 -6.67 7.71
N ASN A 15 18.50 -7.92 7.25
CA ASN A 15 17.18 -8.47 6.95
C ASN A 15 16.39 -8.67 8.25
N LEU A 16 15.30 -7.92 8.41
CA LEU A 16 14.39 -7.98 9.56
C LEU A 16 13.06 -8.67 9.26
N GLY A 17 12.91 -9.24 8.06
CA GLY A 17 11.68 -9.83 7.59
C GLY A 17 10.61 -8.80 7.18
N ILE A 18 9.53 -9.32 6.60
CA ILE A 18 8.49 -8.49 5.97
C ILE A 18 7.74 -7.61 6.97
N GLY A 19 7.49 -8.09 8.20
CA GLY A 19 6.78 -7.31 9.22
C GLY A 19 7.49 -6.01 9.56
N ALA A 20 8.81 -6.06 9.73
CA ALA A 20 9.62 -4.88 10.00
C ALA A 20 9.66 -3.92 8.81
N ALA A 21 9.72 -4.43 7.58
CA ALA A 21 9.68 -3.60 6.37
C ALA A 21 8.35 -2.83 6.27
N VAL A 22 7.23 -3.51 6.53
CA VAL A 22 5.89 -2.91 6.52
C VAL A 22 5.75 -1.86 7.61
N GLN A 23 6.14 -2.19 8.84
CA GLN A 23 6.09 -1.24 9.96
C GLN A 23 6.93 0.01 9.69
N THR A 24 8.09 -0.17 9.06
CA THR A 24 8.98 0.94 8.69
C THR A 24 8.33 1.85 7.65
N GLY A 25 7.72 1.28 6.60
CA GLY A 25 7.00 2.07 5.59
C GLY A 25 5.81 2.83 6.17
N LEU A 26 5.03 2.18 7.06
CA LEU A 26 3.91 2.83 7.74
C LEU A 26 4.37 4.00 8.63
N ARG A 27 5.42 3.80 9.42
CA ARG A 27 5.98 4.86 10.27
C ARG A 27 6.51 6.03 9.44
N PHE A 28 7.26 5.73 8.37
CA PHE A 28 7.71 6.76 7.43
C PHE A 28 6.53 7.57 6.88
N ALA A 29 5.46 6.89 6.45
CA ALA A 29 4.28 7.58 5.94
C ALA A 29 3.60 8.47 7.00
N CYS A 30 3.51 8.00 8.25
CA CYS A 30 3.02 8.82 9.36
C CYS A 30 3.89 10.05 9.63
N GLU A 31 5.22 9.88 9.66
CA GLU A 31 6.18 10.95 9.95
C GLU A 31 6.19 12.04 8.86
N GLU A 32 5.99 11.65 7.59
CA GLU A 32 5.87 12.57 6.46
C GLU A 32 4.46 13.17 6.28
N GLY A 33 3.49 12.75 7.09
CA GLY A 33 2.13 13.31 7.08
C GLY A 33 1.27 12.87 5.89
N TYR A 34 1.47 11.66 5.36
CA TYR A 34 0.58 11.11 4.33
C TYR A 34 -0.79 10.74 4.89
N ASP A 35 -1.86 11.10 4.17
CA ASP A 35 -3.24 10.81 4.58
C ASP A 35 -3.67 9.36 4.34
N VAL A 36 -3.07 8.70 3.35
CA VAL A 36 -3.44 7.35 2.89
C VAL A 36 -2.19 6.55 2.54
N VAL A 37 -2.16 5.28 2.96
CA VAL A 37 -1.10 4.33 2.62
C VAL A 37 -1.69 3.14 1.85
N PHE A 38 -1.06 2.80 0.74
CA PHE A 38 -1.28 1.53 0.04
C PHE A 38 -0.11 0.59 0.29
N ARG A 39 -0.44 -0.67 0.59
CA ARG A 39 0.55 -1.75 0.71
C ARG A 39 0.35 -2.75 -0.43
N LEU A 40 1.41 -2.99 -1.18
CA LEU A 40 1.46 -3.94 -2.29
C LEU A 40 2.80 -4.69 -2.28
N ASP A 41 2.79 -5.91 -2.83
CA ASP A 41 4.02 -6.67 -3.06
C ASP A 41 4.75 -6.17 -4.31
N GLY A 42 6.08 -6.27 -4.29
CA GLY A 42 6.96 -5.73 -5.34
C GLY A 42 7.16 -6.64 -6.55
N ASP A 43 6.41 -7.73 -6.66
CA ASP A 43 6.53 -8.73 -7.73
C ASP A 43 5.63 -8.46 -8.95
N GLY A 44 4.84 -7.38 -8.90
CA GLY A 44 3.96 -6.94 -9.98
C GLY A 44 2.64 -7.71 -10.09
N GLN A 45 2.26 -8.50 -9.08
CA GLN A 45 0.99 -9.22 -9.09
C GLN A 45 -0.25 -8.33 -8.88
N HIS A 46 -0.07 -7.07 -8.50
CA HIS A 46 -1.15 -6.12 -8.25
C HIS A 46 -1.36 -5.17 -9.44
N ALA A 47 -2.58 -5.10 -9.97
CA ALA A 47 -2.89 -4.19 -11.06
C ALA A 47 -3.05 -2.75 -10.54
N GLN A 48 -2.51 -1.77 -11.27
CA GLN A 48 -2.66 -0.36 -10.93
C GLN A 48 -4.14 0.08 -10.86
N ALA A 49 -4.99 -0.52 -11.69
CA ALA A 49 -6.43 -0.25 -11.69
C ALA A 49 -7.10 -0.58 -10.35
N ASP A 50 -6.61 -1.60 -9.64
CA ASP A 50 -7.16 -2.01 -8.35
C ASP A 50 -6.93 -0.93 -7.28
N LEU A 51 -5.80 -0.21 -7.34
CA LEU A 51 -5.50 0.89 -6.42
C LEU A 51 -6.50 2.04 -6.56
N VAL A 52 -6.93 2.34 -7.79
CA VAL A 52 -7.93 3.40 -8.04
C VAL A 52 -9.27 3.03 -7.43
N VAL A 53 -9.69 1.77 -7.60
CA VAL A 53 -10.95 1.25 -7.03
C VAL A 53 -10.90 1.26 -5.50
N LEU A 54 -9.79 0.80 -4.91
CA LEU A 54 -9.62 0.81 -3.46
C LEU A 54 -9.60 2.24 -2.89
N LEU A 55 -8.91 3.18 -3.54
CA LEU A 55 -8.90 4.58 -3.10
C LEU A 55 -10.29 5.20 -3.13
N ALA A 56 -11.07 4.93 -4.17
CA ALA A 56 -12.46 5.39 -4.28
C ALA A 56 -13.32 4.79 -3.16
N ALA A 57 -13.19 3.48 -2.90
CA ALA A 57 -13.92 2.82 -1.83
C ALA A 57 -13.57 3.38 -0.44
N LEU A 58 -12.28 3.64 -0.18
CA LEU A 58 -11.81 4.24 1.07
C LEU A 58 -12.46 5.61 1.30
N ARG A 59 -12.42 6.48 0.28
CA ARG A 59 -12.93 7.86 0.37
C ARG A 59 -14.46 7.93 0.40
N ASN A 60 -15.15 7.15 -0.42
CA ASN A 60 -16.60 7.27 -0.60
C ASN A 60 -17.39 6.61 0.53
N ASN A 61 -16.86 5.53 1.12
CA ASN A 61 -17.58 4.77 2.14
C ASN A 61 -17.25 5.23 3.57
N GLN A 62 -16.42 6.27 3.73
CA GLN A 62 -15.98 6.80 5.04
C GLN A 62 -15.44 5.68 5.96
N VAL A 63 -14.60 4.81 5.40
CA VAL A 63 -13.98 3.68 6.13
C VAL A 63 -12.51 3.94 6.36
N ASP A 64 -11.96 3.37 7.44
CA ASP A 64 -10.54 3.53 7.79
C ASP A 64 -9.61 2.61 6.99
N ALA A 65 -10.13 1.51 6.45
CA ALA A 65 -9.36 0.53 5.72
C ALA A 65 -10.19 -0.19 4.64
N VAL A 66 -9.52 -0.52 3.54
CA VAL A 66 -10.06 -1.34 2.44
C VAL A 66 -9.07 -2.43 2.08
N PHE A 67 -9.58 -3.58 1.65
CA PHE A 67 -8.76 -4.75 1.31
C PHE A 67 -9.15 -5.26 -0.07
N GLY A 68 -8.14 -5.50 -0.91
CA GLY A 68 -8.32 -6.28 -2.13
C GLY A 68 -8.58 -7.74 -1.77
N SER A 69 -9.64 -8.34 -2.33
CA SER A 69 -9.98 -9.74 -2.09
C SER A 69 -10.08 -10.51 -3.40
N ARG A 70 -9.46 -11.69 -3.44
CA ARG A 70 -9.58 -12.64 -4.56
C ARG A 70 -10.85 -13.50 -4.47
N PHE A 71 -11.56 -13.44 -3.33
CA PHE A 71 -12.68 -14.34 -3.02
C PHE A 71 -14.01 -13.60 -2.97
N LEU A 72 -13.99 -12.31 -2.63
CA LEU A 72 -15.17 -11.47 -2.70
C LEU A 72 -15.27 -11.00 -4.15
N GLY A 73 -16.31 -11.41 -4.87
CA GLY A 73 -16.56 -10.92 -6.22
C GLY A 73 -16.77 -9.40 -6.26
N ILE A 74 -16.84 -8.82 -7.46
CA ILE A 74 -17.16 -7.40 -7.62
C ILE A 74 -18.62 -7.19 -7.19
N THR A 75 -18.83 -6.87 -5.92
CA THR A 75 -20.12 -6.34 -5.46
C THR A 75 -20.14 -4.86 -5.81
N SER A 76 -20.90 -4.48 -6.83
CA SER A 76 -21.29 -3.07 -6.98
C SER A 76 -22.05 -2.64 -5.73
N PRO A 77 -21.87 -1.40 -5.25
CA PRO A 77 -22.78 -0.82 -4.27
C PRO A 77 -24.21 -0.74 -4.82
#